data_AF-A0A970HIX6-F1
#
_entry.id   AF-A0A970HIX6-F1
#
_cell.length_a   1.000
_cell.length_b   1.000
_cell.length_c   1.000
_cell.angle_alpha   90.00
_cell.angle_beta   90.00
_cell.angle_gamma   90.00
#
_symmetry.space_group_name_H-M   'P 1'
#
loop_
_entity.id
_entity.type
_entity.pdbx_description
1 polymer ?
#
loop_
_entity_poly.entity_id
_entity_poly.type
_entity_poly.pdbx_seq_one_letter_code
_entity_poly.pdbx_strand_id
1 'polypeptide(L)'
;MKIFIIKKRNLFLVAVILLICLITLFVMKNLSPTKEVFKDLYYQGTKEEKIVAFACNIDWGNEYIPDMLKIFKERDIKITFFPTGRWAENN
;
A
#
# COMPACT_ATOMS: atom_id res chain seq x y z
N MET A 1 -49.96 28.89 -21.59
CA MET A 1 -48.58 28.34 -21.56
C MET A 1 -47.70 29.35 -20.83
N LYS A 2 -47.02 28.96 -19.74
CA LYS A 2 -46.14 29.89 -18.99
C LYS A 2 -44.75 29.85 -19.63
N ILE A 3 -44.37 30.91 -20.35
CA ILE A 3 -43.05 31.06 -20.96
C ILE A 3 -42.10 31.59 -19.88
N PHE A 4 -41.16 30.75 -19.44
CA PHE A 4 -40.10 31.17 -18.51
C PHE A 4 -39.02 31.93 -19.27
N ILE A 5 -38.96 33.25 -19.08
CA ILE A 5 -37.91 34.10 -19.65
C ILE A 5 -36.71 34.06 -18.69
N ILE A 6 -35.73 33.19 -18.98
CA ILE A 6 -34.50 33.08 -18.20
C ILE A 6 -33.53 34.17 -18.64
N LYS A 7 -33.08 35.01 -17.69
CA LYS A 7 -32.05 36.02 -17.95
C LYS A 7 -30.72 35.32 -18.27
N LYS A 8 -29.99 35.81 -19.29
CA LYS A 8 -28.67 35.27 -19.71
C LYS A 8 -27.69 35.09 -18.54
N ARG A 9 -27.74 35.98 -17.53
CA ARG A 9 -26.95 35.87 -16.29
C ARG A 9 -27.24 34.60 -15.48
N ASN A 10 -28.50 34.22 -15.37
CA ASN A 10 -28.89 33.02 -14.62
C ASN A 10 -28.50 31.75 -15.39
N LEU A 11 -28.58 31.77 -16.72
CA LEU A 11 -28.12 30.68 -17.58
C LEU A 11 -26.61 30.47 -17.45
N PHE A 12 -25.83 31.57 -17.42
CA PHE A 12 -24.39 31.52 -17.20
C PHE A 12 -24.04 30.91 -15.83
N LEU A 13 -24.74 31.32 -14.77
CA LEU A 13 -24.53 30.75 -13.42
C LEU A 13 -24.78 29.24 -13.38
N VAL A 14 -25.86 28.76 -14.01
CA VAL A 14 -26.16 27.33 -14.08
C VAL A 14 -25.07 26.57 -14.85
N ALA A 15 -24.56 27.13 -15.95
CA ALA A 15 -23.48 26.52 -16.72
C ALA A 15 -22.17 26.40 -15.91
N VAL A 16 -21.83 27.44 -15.12
CA VAL A 16 -20.65 27.42 -14.24
C VAL A 16 -20.78 26.36 -13.15
N ILE A 17 -21.96 26.24 -12.52
CA ILE A 17 -22.22 25.22 -11.51
C ILE A 17 -22.08 23.81 -12.10
N LEU A 18 -22.64 23.57 -13.29
CA LEU A 18 -22.50 22.29 -13.98
C LEU A 18 -21.05 21.96 -14.32
N LEU A 19 -20.26 22.95 -14.74
CA LEU A 19 -18.84 22.77 -15.02
C LEU A 19 -18.06 22.38 -13.76
N ILE A 20 -18.32 23.04 -12.63
CA ILE A 20 -17.69 22.71 -11.34
C ILE A 20 -18.05 21.29 -10.91
N CYS A 21 -19.32 20.88 -11.05
CA CYS A 21 -19.77 19.52 -10.77
C CYS A 21 -19.05 18.49 -11.67
N LEU A 22 -18.85 18.78 -12.95
CA LEU A 22 -18.13 17.89 -13.86
C LEU A 22 -16.65 17.77 -13.49
N ILE A 23 -15.99 18.89 -13.16
CA ILE A 23 -14.58 18.90 -12.74
C ILE A 23 -14.40 18.11 -11.44
N THR A 24 -15.28 18.32 -10.46
CA THR A 24 -15.22 17.58 -9.19
C THR A 24 -15.41 16.09 -9.37
N LEU A 25 -16.38 15.66 -10.20
CA LEU A 25 -16.57 14.25 -10.55
C LEU A 25 -15.35 13.66 -11.28
N PHE A 26 -14.74 14.43 -12.18
CA PHE A 26 -13.53 14.01 -12.89
C PHE A 26 -12.36 13.82 -11.92
N VAL A 27 -12.15 14.75 -10.99
CA VAL A 27 -11.10 14.64 -9.95
C VAL A 27 -11.36 13.42 -9.06
N MET A 28 -12.58 13.21 -8.58
CA MET A 28 -12.92 12.07 -7.72
C MET A 28 -12.69 10.71 -8.41
N LYS A 29 -12.92 10.61 -9.72
CA LYS A 29 -12.65 9.38 -10.49
C LYS A 29 -11.16 9.11 -10.70
N ASN A 30 -10.35 10.16 -10.86
CA ASN A 30 -8.91 10.06 -11.11
C ASN A 30 -8.08 10.06 -9.81
N LEU A 31 -8.71 10.32 -8.67
CA LEU A 31 -8.11 10.06 -7.37
C LEU A 31 -8.08 8.55 -7.20
N SER A 32 -6.92 7.95 -7.47
CA SER A 32 -6.65 6.57 -7.08
C SER A 32 -7.03 6.42 -5.60
N PRO A 33 -7.86 5.44 -5.22
CA PRO A 33 -8.04 5.11 -3.83
C PRO A 33 -6.64 4.89 -3.27
N THR A 34 -6.27 5.66 -2.24
CA THR A 34 -5.05 5.35 -1.49
C THR A 34 -5.24 3.92 -1.04
N LYS A 35 -4.49 2.97 -1.61
CA LYS A 35 -4.47 1.60 -1.12
C LYS A 35 -4.15 1.73 0.37
N GLU A 36 -5.08 1.34 1.22
CA GLU A 36 -4.81 1.23 2.65
C GLU A 36 -3.62 0.28 2.76
N VAL A 37 -2.44 0.85 3.01
CA VAL A 37 -1.15 0.16 3.04
C VAL A 37 -1.17 -1.02 4.03
N PHE A 38 -2.12 -0.98 4.96
CA PHE A 38 -2.22 -1.88 6.09
C PHE A 38 -3.40 -2.86 6.05
N LYS A 39 -4.20 -2.86 4.98
CA LYS A 39 -5.36 -3.76 4.90
C LYS A 39 -4.98 -5.25 4.94
N ASP A 40 -3.75 -5.57 4.54
CA ASP A 40 -3.22 -6.94 4.46
C ASP A 40 -1.98 -7.14 5.36
N LEU A 41 -1.93 -6.51 6.54
CA LEU A 41 -0.88 -6.78 7.53
C LEU A 41 -1.16 -8.08 8.31
N TYR A 42 -0.23 -9.03 8.25
CA TYR A 42 -0.29 -10.28 9.01
C TYR A 42 0.82 -10.34 10.04
N TYR A 43 0.46 -10.35 11.33
CA TYR A 43 1.41 -10.46 12.44
C TYR A 43 1.58 -11.90 12.94
N GLN A 44 0.64 -12.77 12.60
CA GLN A 44 0.59 -14.16 13.05
C GLN A 44 0.12 -15.03 11.88
N GLY A 45 0.59 -16.28 11.87
CA GLY A 45 0.12 -17.30 10.94
C GLY A 45 -1.23 -17.91 11.36
N THR A 46 -1.55 -19.04 10.73
CA THR A 46 -2.68 -19.91 11.05
C THR A 46 -2.63 -20.40 12.50
N LYS A 47 -3.80 -20.58 13.14
CA LYS A 47 -3.93 -21.23 14.46
C LYS A 47 -4.26 -22.72 14.34
N GLU A 48 -4.59 -23.17 13.14
CA GLU A 48 -5.03 -24.51 12.82
C GLU A 48 -3.86 -25.50 12.82
N GLU A 49 -2.66 -25.02 12.51
CA GLU A 49 -1.43 -25.81 12.47
C GLU A 49 -0.43 -25.37 13.53
N LYS A 50 0.35 -26.32 14.08
CA LYS A 50 1.43 -26.03 15.03
C LYS A 50 2.71 -25.65 14.29
N ILE A 51 2.68 -24.52 13.61
CA ILE A 51 3.81 -24.02 12.81
C ILE A 51 4.31 -22.67 13.31
N VAL A 52 5.59 -22.39 13.07
CA VAL A 52 6.24 -21.11 13.38
C VAL A 52 7.05 -20.69 12.14
N ALA A 53 6.99 -19.40 11.80
CA ALA A 53 7.82 -18.81 10.76
C ALA A 53 8.97 -18.01 11.38
N PHE A 54 10.18 -18.20 10.86
CA PHE A 54 11.34 -17.38 11.24
C PHE A 54 11.44 -16.16 10.33
N ALA A 55 11.67 -15.00 10.93
CA ALA A 55 11.89 -13.72 10.26
C ALA A 55 13.06 -13.00 10.95
N CYS A 56 14.00 -12.46 10.17
CA CYS A 56 15.19 -11.78 10.71
C CYS A 56 15.47 -10.47 9.95
N ASN A 57 15.51 -9.37 10.68
CA ASN A 57 15.95 -8.08 10.13
C ASN A 57 17.48 -8.03 10.13
N ILE A 58 18.09 -7.58 9.02
CA ILE A 58 19.55 -7.46 8.92
C ILE A 58 19.93 -6.00 8.76
N ASP A 59 20.65 -5.47 9.76
CA ASP A 59 21.33 -4.17 9.68
C ASP A 59 22.82 -4.28 10.09
N TRP A 60 23.22 -5.39 10.73
CA TRP A 60 24.58 -5.73 11.20
C TRP A 60 24.62 -7.22 11.62
N GLY A 61 25.75 -7.70 12.16
CA GLY A 61 25.90 -9.08 12.67
C GLY A 61 26.34 -10.10 11.62
N ASN A 62 27.13 -9.67 10.64
CA ASN A 62 27.64 -10.48 9.53
C ASN A 62 28.35 -11.76 9.99
N GLU A 63 28.99 -11.72 11.16
CA GLU A 63 29.71 -12.83 11.73
C GLU A 63 28.79 -14.02 12.11
N TYR A 64 27.49 -13.79 12.32
CA TYR A 64 26.54 -14.84 12.72
C TYR A 64 25.72 -15.39 11.55
N ILE A 65 25.56 -14.63 10.46
CA ILE A 65 24.71 -15.01 9.33
C ILE A 65 25.14 -16.34 8.69
N PRO A 66 26.44 -16.61 8.42
CA PRO A 66 26.87 -17.88 7.83
C PRO A 66 26.49 -19.10 8.66
N ASP A 67 26.73 -19.05 9.98
CA ASP A 67 26.43 -20.15 10.88
C ASP A 67 24.91 -20.34 11.04
N MET A 68 24.13 -19.25 11.09
CA MET A 68 22.67 -19.32 11.05
C MET A 68 22.17 -20.01 9.78
N LEU A 69 22.65 -19.60 8.61
CA LEU A 69 22.26 -20.20 7.33
C LEU A 69 22.62 -21.68 7.25
N LYS A 70 23.80 -22.05 7.78
CA LYS A 70 24.22 -23.45 7.88
C LYS A 70 23.26 -24.27 8.73
N ILE A 71 22.92 -23.81 9.94
CA ILE A 71 21.99 -24.50 10.83
C ILE A 71 20.60 -24.64 10.20
N PHE A 72 20.06 -23.57 9.60
CA PHE A 72 18.76 -23.63 8.94
C PHE A 72 18.76 -24.63 7.78
N LYS A 73 19.82 -24.64 6.96
CA LYS A 73 19.98 -25.61 5.87
C LYS A 73 20.08 -27.05 6.37
N GLU A 74 20.89 -27.30 7.39
CA GLU A 74 21.06 -28.65 7.98
C GLU A 74 19.76 -29.19 8.57
N ARG A 75 18.87 -28.31 9.04
CA ARG A 75 17.56 -28.68 9.62
C ARG A 75 16.40 -28.60 8.63
N ASP A 76 16.66 -28.28 7.36
CA ASP A 76 15.65 -28.02 6.33
C ASP A 76 14.59 -26.99 6.77
N ILE A 77 15.04 -25.94 7.47
CA ILE A 77 14.21 -24.83 7.95
C ILE A 77 14.30 -23.66 6.97
N LYS A 78 13.14 -23.10 6.63
CA LYS A 78 13.05 -21.87 5.81
C LYS A 78 12.94 -20.65 6.72
N ILE A 79 13.61 -19.57 6.33
CA ILE A 79 13.61 -18.28 7.04
C ILE A 79 13.51 -17.14 6.03
N THR A 80 12.85 -16.05 6.43
CA THR A 80 12.82 -14.79 5.67
C THR A 80 13.78 -13.78 6.27
N PHE A 81 14.62 -13.16 5.45
CA PHE A 81 15.50 -12.07 5.84
C PHE A 81 15.04 -10.73 5.26
N PHE A 82 15.15 -9.67 6.06
CA PHE A 82 14.80 -8.30 5.70
C PHE A 82 16.04 -7.40 5.86
N PRO A 83 16.94 -7.37 4.86
CA PRO A 83 18.10 -6.50 4.90
C PRO A 83 17.72 -5.03 4.74
N THR A 84 18.38 -4.15 5.48
CA THR A 84 18.31 -2.70 5.21
C THR A 84 19.06 -2.37 3.93
N GLY A 85 18.67 -1.27 3.27
CA GLY A 85 19.35 -0.82 2.05
C GLY A 85 20.85 -0.59 2.26
N ARG A 86 21.23 0.06 3.37
CA ARG A 86 22.64 0.30 3.70
C ARG A 86 23.44 -0.99 3.89
N TRP A 87 22.83 -2.00 4.51
CA TRP A 87 23.51 -3.28 4.69
C TRP A 87 23.73 -3.97 3.33
N ALA A 88 22.69 -4.00 2.49
CA ALA A 88 22.73 -4.61 1.16
C ALA A 88 23.67 -3.87 0.19
N GLU A 89 23.92 -2.58 0.38
CA GLU A 89 24.90 -1.82 -0.41
C GLU A 89 26.35 -2.26 -0.13
N ASN A 90 26.62 -2.85 1.04
CA ASN A 90 27.98 -3.16 1.51
C ASN A 90 28.27 -4.67 1.62
N ASN A 91 27.34 -5.54 1.22
CA ASN A 91 27.44 -7.01 1.32
C ASN A 91 26.76 -7.68 0.13
#